data_AF-A0A7Y3NB73-F1
#
_entry.id   AF-A0A7Y3NB73-F1
#
_cell.length_a   1.000
_cell.length_b   1.000
_cell.length_c   1.000
_cell.angle_alpha   90.00
_cell.angle_beta   90.00
_cell.angle_gamma   90.00
#
_symmetry.space_group_name_H-M   'P 1'
#
loop_
_entity.id
_entity.type
_entity.pdbx_description
1 polymer ?
#
loop_
_entity_poly.entity_id
_entity_poly.type
_entity_poly.pdbx_seq_one_letter_code
_entity_poly.pdbx_strand_id
1 'polypeptide(L)'
;MRGSRRRSHPLLGMVAGLVFATPGFAGMPPHITTRGTAELRIAANEAAFSIGIVSEGASGAVVGAANARLTRSVLDRLHETGLLPADVRASRVSVHLRWVYDRSVQRPRAHGFEATRTIDIDTHTLARIGAYIDAALSAGATSISPVQFSASDQRAAQLRALAEAVADARAQAQTAARAAGGELGALISLDTSPAVLPRFAPLLETITPVTSAARRVATQISPQKIRIVANVVGRWRFVTGKP
;
A
#
# COMPACT_ATOMS: atom_id res chain seq x y z
N MET A 1 -52.52 99.24 -5.37
CA MET A 1 -51.25 98.46 -5.37
C MET A 1 -51.11 97.76 -4.03
N ARG A 2 -50.57 96.52 -4.03
CA ARG A 2 -50.54 95.49 -2.95
C ARG A 2 -51.91 94.84 -2.69
N GLY A 3 -52.11 93.53 -2.79
CA GLY A 3 -51.24 92.38 -3.03
C GLY A 3 -51.90 91.17 -2.38
N SER A 4 -52.61 90.36 -3.18
CA SER A 4 -53.40 89.21 -2.74
C SER A 4 -52.50 88.03 -2.34
N ARG A 5 -52.64 87.53 -1.10
CA ARG A 5 -52.08 86.25 -0.66
C ARG A 5 -53.17 85.17 -0.73
N ARG A 6 -53.21 84.40 -1.81
CA ARG A 6 -53.86 83.08 -1.84
C ARG A 6 -52.81 82.03 -1.47
N ARG A 7 -53.03 81.33 -0.36
CA ARG A 7 -52.27 80.13 0.01
C ARG A 7 -52.78 78.95 -0.83
N SER A 8 -51.89 78.33 -1.59
CA SER A 8 -52.11 77.04 -2.23
C SER A 8 -51.17 76.01 -1.60
N HIS A 9 -51.73 74.90 -1.12
CA HIS A 9 -50.99 73.72 -0.66
C HIS A 9 -50.79 72.76 -1.83
N PRO A 10 -49.59 72.14 -1.98
CA PRO A 10 -49.47 70.89 -2.70
C PRO A 10 -49.29 69.70 -1.74
N LEU A 11 -49.95 68.61 -2.12
CA LEU A 11 -50.10 67.33 -1.44
C LEU A 11 -48.78 66.57 -1.25
N LEU A 12 -48.66 65.93 -0.09
CA LEU A 12 -47.60 65.00 0.28
C LEU A 12 -47.93 63.60 -0.29
N GLY A 13 -47.18 63.14 -1.30
CA GLY A 13 -47.24 61.77 -1.80
C GLY A 13 -46.12 60.92 -1.18
N MET A 14 -46.46 60.06 -0.24
CA MET A 14 -45.54 59.13 0.43
C MET A 14 -45.26 57.92 -0.48
N VAL A 15 -44.07 57.86 -1.08
CA VAL A 15 -43.59 56.66 -1.79
C VAL A 15 -42.95 55.73 -0.76
N ALA A 16 -43.64 54.64 -0.43
CA ALA A 16 -43.09 53.56 0.38
C ALA A 16 -42.08 52.76 -0.45
N GLY A 17 -40.78 53.01 -0.24
CA GLY A 17 -39.70 52.22 -0.83
C GLY A 17 -39.62 50.84 -0.17
N LEU A 18 -39.99 49.79 -0.90
CA LEU A 18 -39.80 48.40 -0.49
C LEU A 18 -38.30 48.08 -0.57
N VAL A 19 -37.61 48.04 0.57
CA VAL A 19 -36.21 47.60 0.66
C VAL A 19 -36.20 46.07 0.56
N PHE A 20 -35.82 45.55 -0.61
CA PHE A 20 -35.43 44.15 -0.74
C PHE A 20 -34.07 43.95 -0.07
N ALA A 21 -34.07 43.34 1.12
CA ALA A 21 -32.85 42.80 1.70
C ALA A 21 -32.37 41.63 0.83
N THR A 22 -31.33 41.84 0.03
CA THR A 22 -30.63 40.73 -0.61
C THR A 22 -29.96 39.91 0.50
N PRO A 23 -30.18 38.59 0.60
CA PRO A 23 -29.44 37.77 1.54
C PRO A 23 -27.96 37.88 1.16
N GLY A 24 -27.17 38.52 2.01
CA GLY A 24 -25.73 38.54 1.86
C GLY A 24 -25.23 37.11 1.90
N PHE A 25 -24.67 36.63 0.79
CA PHE A 25 -23.82 35.46 0.83
C PHE A 25 -22.67 35.79 1.80
N ALA A 26 -22.73 35.24 3.01
CA ALA A 26 -21.59 35.23 3.90
C ALA A 26 -20.49 34.43 3.20
N GLY A 27 -19.62 35.13 2.46
CA GLY A 27 -18.48 34.54 1.79
C GLY A 27 -17.63 33.78 2.81
N MET A 28 -17.16 32.60 2.43
CA MET A 28 -16.25 31.82 3.27
C MET A 28 -15.08 32.73 3.70
N PRO A 29 -14.73 32.80 4.99
CA PRO A 29 -13.64 33.66 5.45
C PRO A 29 -12.34 33.37 4.67
N PRO A 30 -11.47 34.38 4.49
CA PRO A 30 -10.21 34.22 3.79
C PRO A 30 -9.41 33.03 4.33
N HIS A 31 -8.91 32.20 3.43
CA HIS A 31 -8.17 30.99 3.79
C HIS A 31 -7.05 30.70 2.81
N ILE A 32 -6.07 29.95 3.28
CA ILE A 32 -4.96 29.40 2.49
C ILE A 32 -5.14 27.90 2.45
N THR A 33 -4.96 27.31 1.27
CA THR A 33 -4.92 25.86 1.08
C THR A 33 -3.55 25.49 0.53
N THR A 34 -2.87 24.55 1.17
CA THR A 34 -1.56 24.04 0.72
C THR A 34 -1.54 22.52 0.82
N ARG A 35 -0.58 21.92 0.12
CA ARG A 35 -0.34 20.49 0.13
C ARG A 35 1.04 20.21 0.70
N GLY A 36 1.09 19.41 1.75
CA GLY A 36 2.34 18.94 2.32
C GLY A 36 2.64 17.51 1.92
N THR A 37 3.91 17.23 1.72
CA THR A 37 4.39 15.90 1.35
C THR A 37 5.58 15.50 2.20
N ALA A 38 5.70 14.21 2.52
CA ALA A 38 6.89 13.66 3.14
C ALA A 38 7.18 12.27 2.59
N GLU A 39 8.46 11.96 2.51
CA GLU A 39 8.96 10.68 2.03
C GLU A 39 10.02 10.12 2.98
N LEU A 40 9.76 8.94 3.52
CA LEU A 40 10.70 8.20 4.35
C LEU A 40 11.13 6.92 3.64
N ARG A 41 12.40 6.56 3.84
CA ARG A 41 12.97 5.28 3.38
C ARG A 41 13.43 4.50 4.60
N ILE A 42 12.81 3.35 4.83
CA ILE A 42 13.20 2.43 5.91
C ILE A 42 13.81 1.16 5.32
N ALA A 43 14.78 0.58 6.02
CA ALA A 43 15.34 -0.71 5.62
C ALA A 43 14.32 -1.81 5.94
N ALA A 44 14.16 -2.78 5.03
CA ALA A 44 13.42 -3.98 5.36
C ALA A 44 14.18 -4.79 6.41
N ASN A 45 13.45 -5.36 7.37
CA ASN A 45 13.98 -6.23 8.43
C ASN A 45 13.20 -7.55 8.55
N GLU A 46 12.25 -7.76 7.65
CA GLU A 46 11.43 -8.95 7.56
C GLU A 46 11.30 -9.38 6.09
N ALA A 47 11.17 -10.67 5.87
CA ALA A 47 10.86 -11.24 4.58
C ALA A 47 9.87 -12.39 4.70
N ALA A 48 8.92 -12.44 3.79
CA ALA A 48 7.90 -13.48 3.69
C ALA A 48 7.99 -14.18 2.33
N PHE A 49 7.98 -15.51 2.33
CA PHE A 49 7.95 -16.33 1.13
C PHE A 49 7.37 -17.72 1.42
N SER A 50 6.98 -18.44 0.38
CA SER A 50 6.41 -19.78 0.49
C SER A 50 7.20 -20.78 -0.36
N ILE A 51 7.34 -21.98 0.18
CA ILE A 51 7.97 -23.12 -0.49
C ILE A 51 6.88 -24.12 -0.88
N GLY A 52 6.84 -24.48 -2.15
CA GLY A 52 5.96 -25.51 -2.70
C GLY A 52 6.68 -26.84 -2.88
N ILE A 53 6.03 -27.93 -2.48
CA ILE A 53 6.50 -29.31 -2.69
C ILE A 53 5.38 -30.09 -3.33
N VAL A 54 5.59 -30.54 -4.57
CA VAL A 54 4.64 -31.37 -5.31
C VAL A 54 5.16 -32.80 -5.39
N SER A 55 4.26 -33.77 -5.28
CA SER A 55 4.55 -35.18 -5.51
C SER A 55 3.41 -35.80 -6.30
N GLU A 56 3.73 -36.74 -7.19
CA GLU A 56 2.76 -37.43 -8.03
C GLU A 56 2.90 -38.95 -7.91
N GLY A 57 1.83 -39.70 -8.20
CA GLY A 57 1.87 -41.16 -8.16
C GLY A 57 0.51 -41.86 -8.30
N ALA A 58 0.51 -43.19 -8.21
CA ALA A 58 -0.65 -44.01 -8.57
C ALA A 58 -1.79 -44.02 -7.53
N SER A 59 -1.53 -43.69 -6.27
CA SER A 59 -2.55 -43.65 -5.21
C SER A 59 -2.31 -42.50 -4.23
N GLY A 60 -3.39 -41.91 -3.71
CA GLY A 60 -3.30 -40.78 -2.77
C GLY A 60 -2.46 -41.09 -1.51
N ALA A 61 -2.54 -42.31 -0.98
CA ALA A 61 -1.76 -42.72 0.19
C ALA A 61 -0.26 -42.77 -0.09
N VAL A 62 0.14 -43.33 -1.23
CA VAL A 62 1.56 -43.38 -1.64
C VAL A 62 2.11 -41.97 -1.85
N VAL A 63 1.35 -41.11 -2.51
CA VAL A 63 1.76 -39.74 -2.83
C VAL A 63 1.82 -38.87 -1.58
N GLY A 64 0.85 -38.99 -0.67
CA GLY A 64 0.87 -38.29 0.61
C GLY A 64 2.08 -38.68 1.48
N ALA A 65 2.41 -39.98 1.53
CA ALA A 65 3.59 -40.45 2.26
C ALA A 65 4.91 -39.97 1.62
N ALA A 66 5.00 -39.95 0.29
CA ALA A 66 6.16 -39.41 -0.42
C ALA A 66 6.34 -37.91 -0.15
N ASN A 67 5.25 -37.14 -0.23
CA ASN A 67 5.26 -35.71 0.03
C ASN A 67 5.65 -35.38 1.48
N ALA A 68 5.19 -36.17 2.46
CA ALA A 68 5.58 -36.02 3.86
C ALA A 68 7.09 -36.25 4.09
N ARG A 69 7.69 -37.24 3.39
CA ARG A 69 9.14 -37.49 3.47
C ARG A 69 9.95 -36.34 2.87
N LEU A 70 9.55 -35.85 1.69
CA LEU A 70 10.18 -34.69 1.06
C LEU A 70 10.05 -33.44 1.93
N THR A 71 8.87 -33.22 2.51
CA THR A 71 8.62 -32.10 3.43
C THR A 71 9.58 -32.13 4.62
N ARG A 72 9.79 -33.31 5.23
CA ARG A 72 10.75 -33.46 6.33
C ARG A 72 12.18 -33.15 5.88
N SER A 73 12.61 -33.71 4.75
CA SER A 73 13.92 -33.43 4.17
C SER A 73 14.15 -31.93 3.91
N VAL A 74 13.14 -31.24 3.36
CA VAL A 74 13.21 -29.79 3.12
C VAL A 74 13.34 -29.01 4.43
N LEU A 75 12.51 -29.31 5.43
CA LEU A 75 12.56 -28.62 6.72
C LEU A 75 13.88 -28.86 7.45
N ASP A 76 14.40 -30.10 7.44
CA ASP A 76 15.67 -30.44 8.06
C ASP A 76 16.83 -29.64 7.43
N ARG A 77 16.88 -29.57 6.08
CA ARG A 77 17.87 -28.75 5.37
C ARG A 77 17.73 -27.26 5.67
N LEU A 78 16.51 -26.74 5.76
CA LEU A 78 16.28 -25.35 6.12
C LEU A 78 16.79 -25.05 7.54
N HIS A 79 16.54 -25.94 8.50
CA HIS A 79 17.06 -25.79 9.85
C HIS A 79 18.59 -25.86 9.90
N GLU A 80 19.24 -26.73 9.12
CA GLU A 80 20.71 -26.78 8.97
C GLU A 80 21.27 -25.46 8.46
N THR A 81 20.55 -24.77 7.57
CA THR A 81 20.92 -23.42 7.11
C THR A 81 20.59 -22.31 8.12
N GLY A 82 20.04 -22.67 9.28
CA GLY A 82 19.73 -21.77 10.40
C GLY A 82 18.36 -21.09 10.32
N LEU A 83 17.43 -21.62 9.52
CA LEU A 83 16.02 -21.25 9.64
C LEU A 83 15.51 -21.66 11.03
N LEU A 84 14.89 -20.72 11.74
CA LEU A 84 14.33 -21.02 13.06
C LEU A 84 12.97 -21.71 12.91
N PRO A 85 12.59 -22.65 13.78
CA PRO A 85 11.25 -23.21 13.78
C PRO A 85 10.15 -22.15 13.93
N ALA A 86 10.45 -21.04 14.61
CA ALA A 86 9.56 -19.90 14.78
C ALA A 86 9.31 -19.10 13.49
N ASP A 87 10.21 -19.21 12.50
CA ASP A 87 10.06 -18.55 11.20
C ASP A 87 9.05 -19.28 10.30
N VAL A 88 8.69 -20.53 10.63
CA VAL A 88 7.70 -21.32 9.89
C VAL A 88 6.30 -21.00 10.43
N ARG A 89 5.51 -20.26 9.63
CA ARG A 89 4.18 -19.76 10.02
C ARG A 89 3.06 -20.75 9.79
N ALA A 90 3.07 -21.41 8.65
CA ALA A 90 2.02 -22.35 8.28
C ALA A 90 2.56 -23.45 7.37
N SER A 91 1.91 -24.61 7.44
CA SER A 91 2.21 -25.72 6.55
C SER A 91 0.91 -26.39 6.14
N ARG A 92 0.53 -26.21 4.88
CA ARG A 92 -0.74 -26.68 4.31
C ARG A 92 -0.46 -27.83 3.36
N VAL A 93 -1.34 -28.83 3.33
CA VAL A 93 -1.27 -29.96 2.41
C VAL A 93 -2.61 -30.17 1.73
N SER A 94 -2.58 -30.45 0.43
CA SER A 94 -3.73 -30.92 -0.33
C SER A 94 -3.33 -32.16 -1.13
N VAL A 95 -4.24 -33.12 -1.26
CA VAL A 95 -4.08 -34.29 -2.11
C VAL A 95 -5.31 -34.41 -2.98
N HIS A 96 -5.13 -34.54 -4.29
CA HIS A 96 -6.24 -34.60 -5.23
C HIS A 96 -5.94 -35.58 -6.38
N LEU A 97 -7.01 -36.07 -7.02
CA LEU A 97 -6.89 -36.87 -8.22
C LEU A 97 -6.60 -35.95 -9.41
N ARG A 98 -5.57 -36.29 -10.18
CA ARG A 98 -5.15 -35.56 -11.37
C ARG A 98 -5.88 -36.13 -12.58
N TRP A 99 -6.46 -35.25 -13.38
CA TRP A 99 -7.13 -35.61 -14.63
C TRP A 99 -6.31 -35.09 -15.80
N VAL A 100 -6.15 -35.92 -16.84
CA VAL A 100 -5.54 -35.52 -18.10
C VAL A 100 -6.56 -35.72 -19.21
N TYR A 101 -6.69 -34.74 -20.10
CA TYR A 101 -7.57 -34.84 -21.24
C TYR A 101 -6.94 -35.70 -22.32
N ASP A 102 -7.55 -36.86 -22.59
CA ASP A 102 -7.10 -37.74 -23.66
C ASP A 102 -7.71 -37.28 -24.99
N ARG A 103 -6.86 -36.74 -25.88
CA ARG A 103 -7.28 -36.23 -27.19
C ARG A 103 -7.69 -37.34 -28.15
N SER A 104 -7.24 -38.58 -27.95
CA SER A 104 -7.55 -39.70 -28.84
C SER A 104 -9.00 -40.18 -28.67
N VAL A 105 -9.48 -40.20 -27.43
CA VAL A 105 -10.85 -40.60 -27.07
C VAL A 105 -11.75 -39.42 -26.70
N GLN A 106 -11.25 -38.19 -26.81
CA GLN A 106 -11.92 -36.92 -26.52
C GLN A 106 -12.60 -36.89 -25.14
N ARG A 107 -11.95 -37.44 -24.10
CA ARG A 107 -12.50 -37.53 -22.74
C ARG A 107 -11.43 -37.37 -21.66
N PRO A 108 -11.78 -36.83 -20.46
CA PRO A 108 -10.88 -36.83 -19.32
C PRO A 108 -10.59 -38.24 -18.81
N ARG A 109 -9.33 -38.54 -18.52
CA ARG A 109 -8.89 -39.78 -17.90
C ARG A 109 -8.10 -39.47 -16.62
N ALA A 110 -8.34 -40.25 -15.57
CA ALA A 110 -7.55 -40.15 -14.34
C ALA A 110 -6.09 -40.50 -14.64
N HIS A 111 -5.17 -39.65 -14.21
CA HIS A 111 -3.72 -39.73 -14.43
C HIS A 111 -2.96 -39.91 -13.10
N GLY A 112 -3.62 -40.50 -12.09
CA GLY A 112 -3.06 -40.68 -10.75
C GLY A 112 -3.38 -39.52 -9.83
N PHE A 113 -2.62 -39.40 -8.75
CA PHE A 113 -2.84 -38.44 -7.66
C PHE A 113 -1.66 -37.48 -7.57
N GLU A 114 -1.96 -36.27 -7.10
CA GLU A 114 -1.00 -35.22 -6.82
C GLU A 114 -1.18 -34.77 -5.36
N ALA A 115 -0.07 -34.65 -4.63
CA ALA A 115 -0.04 -34.00 -3.32
C ALA A 115 0.80 -32.75 -3.39
N THR A 116 0.26 -31.66 -2.86
CA THR A 116 0.90 -30.36 -2.82
C THR A 116 1.03 -29.90 -1.38
N ARG A 117 2.26 -29.60 -0.96
CA ARG A 117 2.57 -28.95 0.31
C ARG A 117 2.95 -27.50 0.04
N THR A 118 2.47 -26.59 0.87
CA THR A 118 2.95 -25.21 0.92
C THR A 118 3.42 -24.91 2.34
N ILE A 119 4.66 -24.45 2.47
CA ILE A 119 5.26 -24.03 3.72
C ILE A 119 5.44 -22.52 3.65
N ASP A 120 4.78 -21.78 4.53
CA ASP A 120 4.86 -20.33 4.61
C ASP A 120 5.93 -19.94 5.64
N ILE A 121 6.89 -19.10 5.22
CA ILE A 121 8.05 -18.67 6.02
C ILE A 121 8.02 -17.15 6.15
N ASP A 122 8.09 -16.67 7.39
CA ASP A 122 8.36 -15.27 7.73
C ASP A 122 9.64 -15.22 8.57
N THR A 123 10.69 -14.55 8.07
CA THR A 123 12.00 -14.53 8.73
C THR A 123 12.55 -13.10 8.87
N HIS A 124 13.29 -12.87 9.94
CA HIS A 124 14.09 -11.66 10.15
C HIS A 124 15.52 -11.79 9.61
N THR A 125 15.93 -12.97 9.16
CA THR A 125 17.31 -13.25 8.73
C THR A 125 17.47 -13.06 7.22
N LEU A 126 17.36 -11.81 6.78
CA LEU A 126 17.30 -11.46 5.35
C LEU A 126 18.53 -11.91 4.55
N ALA A 127 19.70 -11.90 5.18
CA ALA A 127 20.95 -12.33 4.56
C ALA A 127 21.01 -13.82 4.20
N ARG A 128 20.15 -14.66 4.82
CA ARG A 128 20.12 -16.11 4.59
C ARG A 128 19.05 -16.57 3.62
N ILE A 129 18.20 -15.68 3.11
CA ILE A 129 17.09 -16.05 2.22
C ILE A 129 17.58 -16.83 1.00
N GLY A 130 18.68 -16.40 0.36
CA GLY A 130 19.26 -17.14 -0.76
C GLY A 130 19.67 -18.57 -0.38
N ALA A 131 20.29 -18.74 0.78
CA ALA A 131 20.67 -20.05 1.30
C ALA A 131 19.44 -20.93 1.62
N TYR A 132 18.36 -20.34 2.14
CA TYR A 132 17.10 -21.05 2.39
C TYR A 132 16.48 -21.57 1.09
N ILE A 133 16.46 -20.73 0.05
CA ILE A 133 15.95 -21.09 -1.27
C ILE A 133 16.78 -22.23 -1.87
N ASP A 134 18.10 -22.10 -1.87
CA ASP A 134 19.01 -23.11 -2.41
C ASP A 134 18.87 -24.44 -1.66
N ALA A 135 18.80 -24.40 -0.32
CA ALA A 135 18.61 -25.58 0.51
C ALA A 135 17.27 -26.27 0.23
N ALA A 136 16.18 -25.51 0.14
CA ALA A 136 14.85 -26.05 -0.16
C ALA A 136 14.80 -26.72 -1.54
N LEU A 137 15.31 -26.06 -2.57
CA LEU A 137 15.37 -26.60 -3.94
C LEU A 137 16.23 -27.87 -3.99
N SER A 138 17.40 -27.86 -3.33
CA SER A 138 18.27 -29.04 -3.26
C SER A 138 17.64 -30.22 -2.52
N ALA A 139 16.67 -29.95 -1.63
CA ALA A 139 15.97 -30.94 -0.83
C ALA A 139 14.65 -31.44 -1.46
N GLY A 140 14.30 -30.94 -2.65
CA GLY A 140 13.12 -31.38 -3.41
C GLY A 140 11.92 -30.43 -3.39
N ALA A 141 12.12 -29.17 -3.01
CA ALA A 141 11.11 -28.14 -3.29
C ALA A 141 10.96 -27.94 -4.80
N THR A 142 9.72 -27.82 -5.25
CA THR A 142 9.37 -27.70 -6.68
C THR A 142 9.09 -26.27 -7.10
N SER A 143 8.75 -25.40 -6.14
CA SER A 143 8.50 -23.99 -6.41
C SER A 143 8.81 -23.12 -5.20
N ILE A 144 9.14 -21.87 -5.45
CA ILE A 144 9.42 -20.83 -4.46
C ILE A 144 8.60 -19.61 -4.88
N SER A 145 7.82 -19.04 -3.96
CA SER A 145 7.11 -17.79 -4.25
C SER A 145 8.08 -16.62 -4.33
N PRO A 146 7.70 -15.49 -4.96
CA PRO A 146 8.44 -14.25 -4.82
C PRO A 146 8.64 -13.89 -3.34
N VAL A 147 9.84 -13.40 -3.02
CA VAL A 147 10.18 -12.93 -1.67
C VAL A 147 9.61 -11.52 -1.48
N GLN A 148 8.79 -11.35 -0.45
CA GLN A 148 8.20 -10.08 -0.09
C GLN A 148 8.94 -9.50 1.12
N PHE A 149 9.46 -8.29 0.99
CA PHE A 149 10.17 -7.60 2.07
C PHE A 149 9.23 -6.65 2.81
N SER A 150 9.28 -6.69 4.15
CA SER A 150 8.54 -5.79 5.03
C SER A 150 9.45 -5.18 6.10
N ALA A 151 8.91 -4.18 6.80
CA ALA A 151 9.54 -3.58 7.95
C ALA A 151 8.58 -3.59 9.14
N SER A 152 9.02 -4.11 10.27
CA SER A 152 8.23 -4.21 11.50
C SER A 152 7.79 -2.82 12.02
N ASP A 153 8.56 -1.77 11.76
CA ASP A 153 8.32 -0.40 12.22
C ASP A 153 7.52 0.46 11.23
N GLN A 154 6.94 -0.15 10.19
CA GLN A 154 6.24 0.56 9.12
C GLN A 154 5.14 1.49 9.63
N ARG A 155 4.39 1.09 10.68
CA ARG A 155 3.36 1.96 11.28
C ARG A 155 3.97 3.20 11.94
N ALA A 156 5.07 3.05 12.67
CA ALA A 156 5.77 4.18 13.29
C ALA A 156 6.36 5.10 12.21
N ALA A 157 6.91 4.54 11.14
CA ALA A 157 7.40 5.32 10.00
C ALA A 157 6.27 6.07 9.26
N GLN A 158 5.09 5.47 9.09
CA GLN A 158 3.92 6.17 8.55
C GLN A 158 3.49 7.38 9.38
N LEU A 159 3.48 7.24 10.71
CA LEU A 159 3.12 8.35 11.61
C LEU A 159 4.17 9.47 11.56
N ARG A 160 5.46 9.12 11.47
CA ARG A 160 6.53 10.10 11.26
C ARG A 160 6.39 10.84 9.93
N ALA A 161 6.18 10.12 8.83
CA ALA A 161 5.95 10.72 7.51
C ALA A 161 4.72 11.64 7.54
N LEU A 162 3.64 11.24 8.22
CA LEU A 162 2.45 12.09 8.35
C LEU A 162 2.77 13.39 9.11
N ALA A 163 3.49 13.31 10.23
CA ALA A 163 3.88 14.49 11.00
C ALA A 163 4.76 15.45 10.17
N GLU A 164 5.71 14.90 9.40
CA GLU A 164 6.56 15.68 8.49
C GLU A 164 5.75 16.33 7.36
N ALA A 165 4.78 15.61 6.77
CA ALA A 165 3.92 16.17 5.73
C ALA A 165 3.04 17.31 6.26
N VAL A 166 2.53 17.21 7.50
CA VAL A 166 1.78 18.29 8.15
C VAL A 166 2.67 19.50 8.42
N ALA A 167 3.92 19.28 8.84
CA ALA A 167 4.89 20.35 9.05
C ALA A 167 5.21 21.08 7.74
N ASP A 168 5.44 20.34 6.64
CA ASP A 168 5.65 20.89 5.30
C ASP A 168 4.45 21.72 4.83
N ALA A 169 3.23 21.18 4.93
CA ALA A 169 2.01 21.90 4.55
C ALA A 169 1.87 23.24 5.30
N ARG A 170 2.12 23.22 6.61
CA ARG A 170 2.09 24.41 7.45
C ARG A 170 3.18 25.41 7.06
N ALA A 171 4.40 24.97 6.80
CA ALA A 171 5.50 25.84 6.39
C ALA A 171 5.18 26.55 5.07
N GLN A 172 4.63 25.83 4.09
CA GLN A 172 4.16 26.42 2.83
C GLN A 172 3.06 27.45 3.08
N ALA A 173 2.08 27.13 3.94
CA ALA A 173 0.98 28.05 4.24
C ALA A 173 1.46 29.32 4.95
N GLN A 174 2.45 29.22 5.84
CA GLN A 174 3.09 30.37 6.49
C GLN A 174 3.82 31.26 5.48
N THR A 175 4.55 30.65 4.54
CA THR A 175 5.23 31.39 3.48
C THR A 175 4.24 32.09 2.55
N ALA A 176 3.16 31.41 2.14
CA ALA A 176 2.10 31.98 1.33
C ALA A 176 1.39 33.15 2.04
N ALA A 177 1.08 33.01 3.33
CA ALA A 177 0.45 34.07 4.11
C ALA A 177 1.30 35.35 4.16
N ARG A 178 2.59 35.19 4.47
CA ARG A 178 3.54 36.32 4.53
C ARG A 178 3.71 36.99 3.17
N ALA A 179 3.83 36.21 2.10
CA ALA A 179 3.92 36.73 0.73
C ALA A 179 2.65 37.50 0.31
N ALA A 180 1.48 37.14 0.86
CA ALA A 180 0.22 37.81 0.64
C ALA A 180 -0.02 39.03 1.58
N GLY A 181 0.98 39.43 2.38
CA GLY A 181 0.87 40.59 3.28
C GLY A 181 0.05 40.34 4.54
N GLY A 182 -0.07 39.08 4.98
CA GLY A 182 -0.78 38.71 6.19
C GLY A 182 -0.08 37.63 7.01
N GLU A 183 -0.83 37.02 7.92
CA GLU A 183 -0.37 35.96 8.81
C GLU A 183 -1.18 34.67 8.66
N LEU A 184 -0.55 33.54 9.00
CA LEU A 184 -1.22 32.24 9.02
C LEU A 184 -2.01 32.09 10.32
N GLY A 185 -3.34 31.96 10.20
CA GLY A 185 -4.24 31.69 11.31
C GLY A 185 -4.41 30.19 11.63
N ALA A 186 -5.48 29.86 12.36
CA ALA A 186 -5.72 28.49 12.79
C ALA A 186 -6.03 27.55 11.61
N LEU A 187 -5.68 26.28 11.79
CA LEU A 187 -6.09 25.19 10.90
C LEU A 187 -7.63 25.06 10.92
N ILE A 188 -8.25 25.04 9.75
CA ILE A 188 -9.69 24.89 9.53
C ILE A 188 -10.04 23.44 9.20
N SER A 189 -9.27 22.81 8.32
CA SER A 189 -9.43 21.40 7.97
C SER A 189 -8.08 20.79 7.56
N LEU A 190 -7.94 19.49 7.80
CA LEU A 190 -6.78 18.71 7.39
C LEU A 190 -7.25 17.39 6.81
N ASP A 191 -6.98 17.19 5.53
CA ASP A 191 -7.26 15.97 4.82
C ASP A 191 -5.99 15.16 4.72
N THR A 192 -5.97 14.02 5.40
CA THR A 192 -4.87 13.06 5.36
C THR A 192 -5.29 11.92 4.46
N SER A 193 -4.94 11.98 3.17
CA SER A 193 -5.13 10.81 2.32
C SER A 193 -4.19 9.71 2.80
N PRO A 194 -4.70 8.54 3.24
CA PRO A 194 -3.84 7.48 3.71
C PRO A 194 -2.87 7.08 2.60
N ALA A 195 -1.60 6.93 2.98
CA ALA A 195 -0.57 6.37 2.13
C ALA A 195 -1.05 5.00 1.62
N VAL A 196 -1.41 4.91 0.34
CA VAL A 196 -1.65 3.61 -0.29
C VAL A 196 -0.30 2.91 -0.28
N LEU A 197 -0.18 1.88 0.56
CA LEU A 197 0.97 0.99 0.49
C LEU A 197 1.06 0.50 -0.95
N PRO A 198 2.23 0.57 -1.62
CA PRO A 198 2.44 -0.27 -2.78
C PRO A 198 2.34 -1.71 -2.27
N ARG A 199 1.14 -2.29 -2.39
CA ARG A 199 1.03 -3.74 -2.44
C ARG A 199 1.87 -4.10 -3.65
N PHE A 200 2.96 -4.83 -3.45
CA PHE A 200 3.67 -5.42 -4.57
C PHE A 200 2.65 -6.26 -5.33
N ALA A 201 2.11 -5.70 -6.42
CA ALA A 201 1.28 -6.47 -7.33
C ALA A 201 2.22 -7.53 -7.91
N PRO A 202 1.84 -8.81 -7.93
CA PRO A 202 2.65 -9.83 -8.58
C PRO A 202 2.89 -9.35 -10.02
N LEU A 203 4.16 -9.15 -10.35
CA LEU A 203 4.56 -8.93 -11.74
C LEU A 203 4.10 -10.20 -12.47
N LEU A 204 3.07 -10.08 -13.31
CA LEU A 204 2.75 -11.09 -14.30
C LEU A 204 3.93 -11.11 -15.27
N GLU A 205 4.96 -11.88 -14.93
CA GLU A 205 6.09 -12.14 -15.79
C GLU A 205 5.53 -12.95 -16.97
N THR A 206 5.31 -12.27 -18.08
CA THR A 206 5.02 -12.90 -19.36
C THR A 206 6.14 -13.89 -19.63
N ILE A 207 5.85 -15.18 -19.50
CA ILE A 207 6.84 -16.26 -19.63
C ILE A 207 7.37 -16.24 -21.06
N THR A 208 8.50 -15.58 -21.28
CA THR A 208 9.33 -15.79 -22.46
C THR A 208 10.18 -17.04 -22.18
N PRO A 209 10.19 -18.04 -23.07
CA PRO A 209 11.01 -19.23 -22.85
C PRO A 209 12.49 -18.84 -22.93
N VAL A 210 13.15 -18.76 -21.78
CA VAL A 210 14.60 -18.56 -21.69
C VAL A 210 15.27 -19.88 -22.03
N THR A 211 15.89 -19.95 -23.20
CA THR A 211 16.81 -21.03 -23.54
C THR A 211 18.05 -20.97 -22.65
N SER A 212 18.46 -22.15 -22.22
CA SER A 212 19.39 -22.42 -21.13
C SER A 212 20.83 -21.94 -21.34
N ALA A 213 21.42 -21.40 -20.27
CA ALA A 213 22.80 -21.65 -19.90
C ALA A 213 22.93 -21.51 -18.37
N ALA A 214 23.09 -22.65 -17.69
CA ALA A 214 23.25 -22.72 -16.25
C ALA A 214 24.58 -22.09 -15.82
N ARG A 215 24.53 -20.83 -15.41
CA ARG A 215 25.47 -20.28 -14.43
C ARG A 215 24.72 -20.29 -13.10
N ARG A 216 25.22 -21.04 -12.10
CA ARG A 216 24.79 -20.89 -10.71
C ARG A 216 25.16 -19.49 -10.24
N VAL A 217 24.33 -18.52 -10.61
CA VAL A 217 24.29 -17.21 -9.99
C VAL A 217 23.57 -17.47 -8.69
N ALA A 218 24.30 -17.45 -7.57
CA ALA A 218 23.69 -17.45 -6.25
C ALA A 218 22.53 -16.46 -6.27
N THR A 219 21.34 -16.89 -5.82
CA THR A 219 20.14 -16.05 -5.85
C THR A 219 20.36 -14.87 -4.91
N GLN A 220 20.91 -13.78 -5.45
CA GLN A 220 21.25 -12.58 -4.69
C GLN A 220 19.99 -11.74 -4.55
N ILE A 221 19.22 -12.02 -3.49
CA ILE A 221 18.06 -11.24 -3.11
C ILE A 221 18.50 -10.17 -2.11
N SER A 222 18.68 -8.95 -2.60
CA SER A 222 19.02 -7.81 -1.75
C SER A 222 17.74 -7.10 -1.29
N PRO A 223 17.53 -6.91 0.02
CA PRO A 223 16.39 -6.15 0.52
C PRO A 223 16.43 -4.72 -0.01
N GLN A 224 15.35 -4.30 -0.66
CA GLN A 224 15.18 -2.92 -1.12
C GLN A 224 14.68 -2.05 0.05
N LYS A 225 15.03 -0.76 0.05
CA LYS A 225 14.45 0.18 1.03
C LYS A 225 12.96 0.38 0.74
N ILE A 226 12.14 0.28 1.77
CA ILE A 226 10.70 0.50 1.68
C ILE A 226 10.45 2.01 1.71
N ARG A 227 9.80 2.51 0.67
CA ARG A 227 9.44 3.92 0.52
C ARG A 227 8.04 4.16 1.11
N ILE A 228 7.95 5.07 2.06
CA ILE A 228 6.71 5.51 2.70
C ILE A 228 6.48 6.97 2.31
N VAL A 229 5.31 7.26 1.76
CA VAL A 229 4.93 8.61 1.32
C VAL A 229 3.68 9.03 2.08
N ALA A 230 3.68 10.24 2.64
CA ALA A 230 2.49 10.85 3.20
C ALA A 230 2.17 12.13 2.42
N ASN A 231 0.88 12.35 2.15
CA ASN A 231 0.37 13.56 1.53
C ASN A 231 -0.76 14.10 2.38
N VAL A 232 -0.76 15.40 2.63
CA VAL A 232 -1.82 16.08 3.37
C VAL A 232 -2.26 17.33 2.62
N VAL A 233 -3.54 17.65 2.71
CA VAL A 233 -4.08 18.95 2.28
C VAL A 233 -4.57 19.65 3.52
N GLY A 234 -3.96 20.79 3.83
CA GLY A 234 -4.43 21.63 4.92
C GLY A 234 -5.15 22.84 4.38
N ARG A 235 -6.12 23.32 5.15
CA ARG A 235 -6.77 24.61 4.96
C ARG A 235 -6.62 25.41 6.24
N TRP A 236 -6.08 26.61 6.15
CA TRP A 236 -5.84 27.50 7.28
C TRP A 236 -6.56 28.81 7.08
N ARG A 237 -6.96 29.44 8.17
CA ARG A 237 -7.46 30.81 8.14
C ARG A 237 -6.35 31.75 7.70
N PHE A 238 -6.66 32.67 6.80
CA PHE A 238 -5.77 33.77 6.48
C PHE A 238 -6.14 35.00 7.32
N VAL A 239 -5.15 35.61 7.95
CA VAL A 239 -5.32 36.85 8.71
C VAL A 239 -4.70 37.97 7.88
N THR A 240 -5.53 38.85 7.33
CA THR A 240 -5.06 40.03 6.59
C THR A 240 -4.29 40.95 7.52
N GLY A 241 -3.11 41.42 7.11
CA GLY A 241 -2.41 42.50 7.82
C GLY A 241 -3.32 43.73 7.93
N LYS A 242 -3.24 44.46 9.05
CA LYS A 242 -3.91 45.77 9.14
C LYS A 242 -3.38 46.67 8.00
N PRO A 243 -4.26 47.43 7.33
CA PRO A 243 -3.84 48.37 6.29
C PRO A 243 -2.90 49.44 6.84
#